data_AF-A0A528AUA4-F1
#
_entry.id   AF-A0A528AUA4-F1
#
_cell.length_a   1.000
_cell.length_b   1.000
_cell.length_c   1.000
_cell.angle_alpha   90.00
_cell.angle_beta   90.00
_cell.angle_gamma   90.00
#
_symmetry.space_group_name_H-M   'P 1'
#
loop_
_entity.id
_entity.type
_entity.pdbx_description
1 polymer ?
#
loop_
_entity_poly.entity_id
_entity_poly.type
_entity_poly.pdbx_seq_one_letter_code
_entity_poly.pdbx_strand_id
1 'polypeptide(L)'
;MTCGGGSEHDFRFNHLASSMMTLSSVKRLVRASFNAIGLEVSRVSRSRAPHTRFEMIYEKYKDSTMLGREQYIANLALAATAPAHGCVIECGVWKGGTCAGMAEILGPQREYFLFDSFQGHVDPQPIDGPAALAWKADTNGPWYFNNAIVGTEHADAAMRKSGATRYQLVKGYFEETLAKFEPPSPIAVLRIDCDWHASAMTCLRALFPYLADDGIMIADGYPDWDGYARAIHEYLASYEGMARIKQFEGGLYYVVKGERDWSTAGNGVFAARQNGNAAEG
;
A
#
# COMPACT_ATOMS: atom_id res chain seq x y z
N MET A 1 -80.73 -4.16 22.22
CA MET A 1 -79.58 -4.47 23.09
C MET A 1 -79.72 -5.91 23.53
N THR A 2 -78.85 -6.81 23.06
CA THR A 2 -78.38 -8.03 23.76
C THR A 2 -77.47 -8.82 22.82
N CYS A 3 -76.49 -9.47 23.44
CA CYS A 3 -75.29 -10.09 22.90
C CYS A 3 -75.55 -11.25 21.94
N GLY A 4 -74.66 -11.42 20.96
CA GLY A 4 -74.66 -12.51 19.99
C GLY A 4 -74.17 -13.83 20.58
N GLY A 5 -74.85 -14.91 20.19
CA GLY A 5 -74.40 -16.29 20.33
C GLY A 5 -73.21 -16.59 19.42
N GLY A 6 -72.65 -17.79 19.37
CA GLY A 6 -72.99 -19.08 19.94
C GLY A 6 -72.20 -20.10 19.14
N SER A 7 -71.44 -20.94 19.84
CA SER A 7 -70.86 -22.25 19.45
C SER A 7 -70.41 -22.49 18.01
N GLU A 8 -69.14 -22.90 17.82
CA GLU A 8 -68.85 -24.06 16.98
C GLU A 8 -67.51 -24.74 17.26
N HIS A 9 -67.47 -25.99 16.81
CA HIS A 9 -66.64 -27.11 17.21
C HIS A 9 -65.15 -27.08 16.87
N ASP A 10 -64.44 -27.79 17.73
CA ASP A 10 -63.08 -28.33 17.64
C ASP A 10 -62.83 -29.09 16.31
N PHE A 11 -61.83 -28.67 15.53
CA PHE A 11 -61.22 -29.48 14.46
C PHE A 11 -59.69 -29.29 14.45
N ARG A 12 -59.00 -30.41 14.65
CA ARG A 12 -57.54 -30.54 14.73
C ARG A 12 -56.84 -30.10 13.44
N PHE A 13 -55.71 -29.40 13.57
CA PHE A 13 -54.66 -29.36 12.54
C PHE A 13 -53.29 -29.71 13.13
N ASN A 14 -52.64 -30.66 12.46
CA ASN A 14 -51.39 -31.32 12.82
C ASN A 14 -50.21 -30.34 12.97
N HIS A 15 -49.44 -30.53 14.05
CA HIS A 15 -48.11 -29.96 14.22
C HIS A 15 -47.08 -30.76 13.40
N LEU A 16 -46.51 -30.16 12.35
CA LEU A 16 -45.23 -30.58 11.77
C LEU A 16 -44.27 -29.39 11.84
N ALA A 17 -43.55 -29.29 12.95
CA ALA A 17 -42.41 -28.39 13.06
C ALA A 17 -41.25 -28.96 12.24
N SER A 18 -40.99 -28.36 11.07
CA SER A 18 -39.76 -28.62 10.30
C SER A 18 -38.57 -28.11 11.12
N SER A 19 -37.80 -29.04 11.69
CA SER A 19 -36.58 -28.72 12.43
C SER A 19 -35.48 -28.38 11.43
N MET A 20 -35.29 -27.09 11.15
CA MET A 20 -34.11 -26.60 10.44
C MET A 20 -32.88 -26.82 11.31
N MET A 21 -32.03 -27.79 10.94
CA MET A 21 -30.72 -27.95 11.56
C MET A 21 -29.90 -26.67 11.39
N THR A 22 -29.47 -26.10 12.50
CA THR A 22 -28.54 -24.98 12.51
C THR A 22 -27.18 -25.39 11.91
N LEU A 23 -26.48 -24.44 11.28
CA LEU A 23 -25.14 -24.65 10.72
C LEU A 23 -24.12 -25.25 11.71
N SER A 24 -24.32 -25.03 13.02
CA SER A 24 -23.49 -25.61 14.07
C SER A 24 -23.72 -27.10 14.25
N SER A 25 -24.96 -27.58 14.09
CA SER A 25 -25.33 -29.00 14.17
C SER A 25 -24.81 -29.78 12.96
N VAL A 26 -24.86 -29.19 11.76
CA VAL A 26 -24.28 -29.78 10.53
C VAL A 26 -22.76 -29.95 10.67
N LYS A 27 -22.06 -28.94 11.21
CA LYS A 27 -20.60 -29.01 11.43
C LYS A 27 -20.18 -30.10 12.42
N ARG A 28 -20.98 -30.34 13.47
CA ARG A 28 -20.69 -31.43 14.44
C ARG A 28 -20.87 -32.80 13.80
N LEU A 29 -21.93 -32.98 13.01
CA LEU A 29 -22.20 -34.25 12.33
C LEU A 29 -21.09 -34.60 11.33
N VAL A 30 -20.65 -33.62 10.54
CA VAL A 30 -19.52 -33.80 9.59
C VAL A 30 -18.24 -34.21 10.32
N ARG A 31 -17.87 -33.51 11.41
CA ARG A 31 -16.67 -33.87 12.20
C ARG A 31 -16.74 -35.26 12.81
N ALA A 32 -17.90 -35.65 13.32
CA ALA A 32 -18.08 -36.98 13.91
C ALA A 32 -17.88 -38.10 12.88
N SER A 33 -18.40 -37.92 11.66
CA SER A 33 -18.26 -38.91 10.58
C SER A 33 -16.82 -39.08 10.09
N PHE A 34 -16.03 -38.00 10.01
CA PHE A 34 -14.62 -38.08 9.61
C PHE A 34 -13.72 -38.68 10.70
N ASN A 35 -13.98 -38.38 11.99
CA ASN A 35 -13.24 -39.00 13.09
C ASN A 35 -13.50 -40.50 13.20
N ALA A 36 -14.71 -40.97 12.87
CA ALA A 36 -15.06 -42.40 12.90
C ALA A 36 -14.29 -43.25 11.87
N ILE A 37 -13.75 -42.63 10.82
CA ILE A 37 -12.90 -43.28 9.80
C ILE A 37 -11.41 -42.94 9.98
N GLY A 38 -11.01 -42.38 11.13
CA GLY A 38 -9.62 -42.07 11.45
C GLY A 38 -9.05 -40.84 10.74
N LEU A 39 -9.90 -39.99 10.14
CA LEU A 39 -9.49 -38.75 9.48
C LEU A 39 -9.74 -37.54 10.39
N GLU A 40 -8.67 -36.88 10.80
CA GLU A 40 -8.77 -35.67 11.63
C GLU A 40 -9.12 -34.44 10.77
N VAL A 41 -10.28 -33.83 11.04
CA VAL A 41 -10.72 -32.60 10.36
C VAL A 41 -10.14 -31.36 11.07
N SER A 42 -8.92 -31.00 10.69
CA SER A 42 -8.31 -29.72 11.05
C SER A 42 -8.82 -28.59 10.14
N ARG A 43 -8.85 -27.36 10.66
CA ARG A 43 -9.21 -26.17 9.88
C ARG A 43 -8.02 -25.82 9.00
N VAL A 44 -8.09 -26.13 7.70
CA VAL A 44 -7.12 -25.59 6.74
C VAL A 44 -7.32 -24.08 6.67
N SER A 45 -6.34 -23.32 7.16
CA SER A 45 -6.28 -21.87 7.01
C SER A 45 -6.36 -21.51 5.52
N ARG A 46 -7.26 -20.59 5.16
CA ARG A 46 -7.34 -20.03 3.81
C ARG A 46 -6.03 -19.25 3.52
N SER A 47 -5.26 -19.80 2.57
CA SER A 47 -4.11 -19.24 1.83
C SER A 47 -2.92 -18.65 2.61
N ARG A 48 -1.85 -19.45 2.76
CA ARG A 48 -0.45 -18.99 2.95
C ARG A 48 0.17 -18.36 1.68
N ALA A 49 -0.52 -18.40 0.54
CA ALA A 49 0.02 -18.10 -0.79
C ALA A 49 0.52 -16.64 -1.02
N PRO A 50 -0.15 -15.57 -0.52
CA PRO A 50 0.31 -14.20 -0.73
C PRO A 50 1.64 -13.93 -0.02
N HIS A 51 1.74 -14.34 1.25
CA HIS A 51 2.98 -14.22 2.02
C HIS A 51 4.13 -14.99 1.36
N THR A 52 3.88 -16.18 0.80
CA THR A 52 4.94 -16.93 0.11
C THR A 52 5.43 -16.23 -1.16
N ARG A 53 4.55 -15.53 -1.91
CA ARG A 53 4.98 -14.80 -3.11
C ARG A 53 5.86 -13.60 -2.75
N PHE A 54 5.43 -12.78 -1.79
CA PHE A 54 6.23 -11.64 -1.33
C PHE A 54 7.56 -12.09 -0.74
N GLU A 55 7.58 -13.21 -0.02
CA GLU A 55 8.80 -13.81 0.50
C GLU A 55 9.80 -14.18 -0.60
N MET A 56 9.33 -14.87 -1.64
CA MET A 56 10.18 -15.27 -2.77
C MET A 56 10.76 -14.06 -3.49
N ILE A 57 9.98 -12.98 -3.65
CA ILE A 57 10.45 -11.74 -4.26
C ILE A 57 11.47 -11.05 -3.35
N TYR A 58 11.24 -11.01 -2.03
CA TYR A 58 12.23 -10.50 -1.09
C TYR A 58 13.55 -11.28 -1.19
N GLU A 59 13.51 -12.62 -1.12
CA GLU A 59 14.73 -13.44 -1.23
C GLU A 59 15.48 -13.21 -2.55
N LYS A 60 14.75 -12.89 -3.64
CA LYS A 60 15.34 -12.57 -4.94
C LYS A 60 16.05 -11.21 -4.98
N TYR A 61 15.59 -10.22 -4.20
CA TYR A 61 16.03 -8.82 -4.27
C TYR A 61 16.65 -8.27 -2.98
N LYS A 62 16.79 -9.07 -1.91
CA LYS A 62 17.31 -8.62 -0.61
C LYS A 62 18.70 -7.97 -0.67
N ASP A 63 19.55 -8.37 -1.63
CA ASP A 63 20.89 -7.78 -1.81
C ASP A 63 20.88 -6.49 -2.66
N SER A 64 19.70 -6.13 -3.19
CA SER A 64 19.42 -4.96 -4.03
C SER A 64 18.50 -3.93 -3.34
N THR A 65 18.23 -4.08 -2.04
CA THR A 65 17.44 -3.13 -1.23
C THR A 65 18.07 -2.96 0.16
N MET A 66 17.90 -1.80 0.79
CA MET A 66 18.28 -1.60 2.20
C MET A 66 17.14 -1.94 3.16
N LEU A 67 15.94 -2.17 2.63
CA LEU A 67 14.78 -2.52 3.44
C LEU A 67 14.94 -3.88 4.11
N GLY A 68 14.62 -3.91 5.40
CA GLY A 68 14.43 -5.17 6.10
C GLY A 68 13.26 -5.96 5.49
N ARG A 69 13.27 -7.28 5.71
CA ARG A 69 12.25 -8.21 5.20
C ARG A 69 10.81 -7.71 5.37
N GLU A 70 10.45 -7.27 6.57
CA GLU A 70 9.08 -6.85 6.89
C GLU A 70 8.69 -5.56 6.14
N GLN A 71 9.57 -4.56 6.11
CA GLN A 71 9.36 -3.31 5.38
C GLN A 71 9.25 -3.54 3.86
N TYR A 72 10.08 -4.43 3.31
CA TYR A 72 10.04 -4.78 1.90
C TYR A 72 8.71 -5.47 1.54
N ILE A 73 8.28 -6.45 2.34
CA ILE A 73 7.00 -7.14 2.13
C ILE A 73 5.84 -6.16 2.28
N ALA A 74 5.88 -5.24 3.25
CA ALA A 74 4.86 -4.19 3.42
C ALA A 74 4.77 -3.28 2.19
N ASN A 75 5.90 -2.85 1.62
CA ASN A 75 5.97 -2.09 0.37
C ASN A 75 5.28 -2.84 -0.78
N LEU A 76 5.59 -4.14 -0.97
CA LEU A 76 4.96 -4.95 -2.01
C LEU A 76 3.47 -5.17 -1.80
N ALA A 77 3.06 -5.46 -0.56
CA ALA A 77 1.67 -5.70 -0.21
C ALA A 77 0.83 -4.44 -0.40
N LEU A 78 1.35 -3.28 -0.01
CA LEU A 78 0.69 -1.99 -0.24
C LEU A 78 0.61 -1.67 -1.74
N ALA A 79 1.71 -1.82 -2.48
CA ALA A 79 1.73 -1.62 -3.93
C ALA A 79 0.70 -2.51 -4.64
N ALA A 80 0.50 -3.75 -4.18
CA ALA A 80 -0.51 -4.66 -4.74
C ALA A 80 -1.97 -4.13 -4.64
N THR A 81 -2.22 -3.13 -3.79
CA THR A 81 -3.54 -2.48 -3.65
C THR A 81 -3.74 -1.27 -4.57
N ALA A 82 -2.70 -0.88 -5.32
CA ALA A 82 -2.75 0.27 -6.21
C ALA A 82 -3.72 0.07 -7.39
N PRO A 83 -4.18 1.16 -8.02
CA PRO A 83 -5.04 1.09 -9.21
C PRO A 83 -4.43 0.23 -10.33
N ALA A 84 -5.29 -0.45 -11.10
CA ALA A 84 -4.88 -1.39 -12.15
C ALA A 84 -4.12 -0.75 -13.34
N HIS A 85 -4.28 0.55 -13.54
CA HIS A 85 -3.66 1.33 -14.60
C HIS A 85 -2.78 2.43 -14.01
N GLY A 86 -1.89 2.99 -14.84
CA GLY A 86 -0.95 4.04 -14.44
C GLY A 86 0.48 3.52 -14.28
N CYS A 87 1.43 4.45 -14.38
CA CYS A 87 2.86 4.17 -14.23
C CYS A 87 3.26 4.06 -12.76
N VAL A 88 4.47 3.56 -12.55
CA VAL A 88 5.09 3.39 -11.23
C VAL A 88 6.38 4.20 -11.21
N ILE A 89 6.55 5.02 -10.18
CA ILE A 89 7.71 5.88 -10.04
C ILE A 89 8.35 5.66 -8.66
N GLU A 90 9.66 5.45 -8.64
CA GLU A 90 10.48 5.42 -7.43
C GLU A 90 11.52 6.55 -7.49
N CYS A 91 11.59 7.36 -6.42
CA CYS A 91 12.57 8.42 -6.23
C CYS A 91 13.49 8.06 -5.07
N GLY A 92 14.76 7.78 -5.36
CA GLY A 92 15.68 7.13 -4.44
C GLY A 92 15.53 5.62 -4.53
N VAL A 93 16.46 5.01 -5.27
CA VAL A 93 16.35 3.67 -5.84
C VAL A 93 17.46 2.78 -5.33
N TRP A 94 18.66 3.35 -5.12
CA TRP A 94 19.89 2.61 -4.84
C TRP A 94 20.12 1.49 -5.88
N LYS A 95 20.09 0.23 -5.46
CA LYS A 95 20.27 -0.94 -6.32
C LYS A 95 18.98 -1.42 -7.01
N GLY A 96 17.85 -0.72 -6.83
CA GLY A 96 16.59 -0.94 -7.55
C GLY A 96 15.79 -2.19 -7.18
N GLY A 97 16.13 -2.88 -6.08
CA GLY A 97 15.45 -4.09 -5.67
C GLY A 97 13.99 -3.88 -5.26
N THR A 98 13.65 -2.71 -4.69
CA THR A 98 12.27 -2.40 -4.28
C THR A 98 11.37 -2.15 -5.48
N CYS A 99 11.74 -1.26 -6.42
CA CYS A 99 10.98 -1.11 -7.66
C CYS A 99 10.92 -2.40 -8.49
N ALA A 100 11.99 -3.20 -8.57
CA ALA A 100 11.97 -4.48 -9.26
C ALA A 100 10.95 -5.46 -8.64
N GLY A 101 10.87 -5.52 -7.31
CA GLY A 101 9.85 -6.32 -6.63
C GLY A 101 8.43 -5.81 -6.87
N MET A 102 8.23 -4.48 -6.83
CA MET A 102 6.94 -3.88 -7.19
C MET A 102 6.55 -4.23 -8.62
N ALA A 103 7.50 -4.27 -9.56
CA ALA A 103 7.25 -4.62 -10.94
C ALA A 103 6.76 -6.07 -11.12
N GLU A 104 7.31 -7.02 -10.35
CA GLU A 104 6.82 -8.40 -10.34
C GLU A 104 5.38 -8.52 -9.82
N ILE A 105 4.98 -7.66 -8.88
CA ILE A 105 3.63 -7.65 -8.31
C ILE A 105 2.63 -6.96 -9.24
N LEU A 106 2.98 -5.77 -9.73
CA LEU A 106 2.11 -4.89 -10.49
C LEU A 106 1.99 -5.29 -11.96
N GLY A 107 2.94 -6.08 -12.46
CA GLY A 107 2.90 -6.71 -13.76
C GLY A 107 3.86 -6.07 -14.77
N PRO A 108 4.36 -6.87 -15.73
CA PRO A 108 5.48 -6.47 -16.58
C PRO A 108 5.13 -5.39 -17.62
N GLN A 109 3.84 -5.13 -17.86
CA GLN A 109 3.36 -4.24 -18.92
C GLN A 109 3.19 -2.78 -18.49
N ARG A 110 3.41 -2.45 -17.21
CA ARG A 110 3.43 -1.05 -16.76
C ARG A 110 4.75 -0.39 -17.14
N GLU A 111 4.75 0.93 -17.05
CA GLU A 111 5.95 1.74 -17.19
C GLU A 111 6.50 2.07 -15.80
N TYR A 112 7.80 1.81 -15.63
CA TYR A 112 8.52 2.00 -14.39
C TYR A 112 9.59 3.08 -14.58
N PHE A 113 9.58 4.11 -13.74
CA PHE A 113 10.57 5.18 -13.75
C PHE A 113 11.34 5.19 -12.43
N LEU A 114 12.66 5.10 -12.52
CA LEU A 114 13.56 4.99 -11.37
C LEU A 114 14.47 6.21 -11.37
N PHE A 115 14.19 7.17 -10.50
CA PHE A 115 14.97 8.41 -10.36
C PHE A 115 15.96 8.27 -9.22
N ASP A 116 17.25 8.45 -9.52
CA ASP A 116 18.31 8.42 -8.53
C ASP A 116 19.52 9.21 -9.05
N SER A 117 20.30 9.80 -8.14
CA SER A 117 21.56 10.45 -8.53
C SER A 117 22.58 9.42 -9.01
N PHE A 118 22.55 8.20 -8.45
CA PHE A 118 23.60 7.18 -8.52
C PHE A 118 24.96 7.73 -8.06
N GLN A 119 24.91 8.81 -7.29
CA GLN A 119 26.03 9.62 -6.80
C GLN A 119 25.89 9.90 -5.30
N GLY A 120 24.87 9.31 -4.66
CA GLY A 120 24.56 9.44 -3.25
C GLY A 120 23.69 10.65 -2.92
N HIS A 121 23.50 10.87 -1.62
CA HIS A 121 22.68 11.97 -1.11
C HIS A 121 23.40 13.32 -1.25
N VAL A 122 22.59 14.37 -1.41
CA VAL A 122 23.02 15.74 -1.10
C VAL A 122 23.31 15.89 0.39
N ASP A 123 24.09 16.89 0.77
CA ASP A 123 24.40 17.12 2.19
C ASP A 123 23.13 17.55 2.95
N PRO A 124 22.82 16.91 4.11
CA PRO A 124 21.68 17.29 4.92
C PRO A 124 21.87 18.71 5.46
N GLN A 125 20.75 19.39 5.61
CA GLN A 125 20.65 20.76 6.12
C GLN A 125 20.13 20.75 7.56
N PRO A 126 20.23 21.87 8.31
CA PRO A 126 19.69 21.93 9.68
C PRO A 126 18.21 21.55 9.80
N ILE A 127 17.41 21.74 8.74
CA ILE A 127 16.00 21.32 8.69
C ILE A 127 15.81 19.81 8.74
N ASP A 128 16.81 19.04 8.30
CA ASP A 128 16.81 17.57 8.32
C ASP A 128 17.01 16.97 9.71
N GLY A 129 17.34 17.84 10.67
CA GLY A 129 17.45 17.48 12.07
C GLY A 129 18.84 16.96 12.47
N PRO A 130 19.10 16.88 13.79
CA PRO A 130 20.41 16.51 14.31
C PRO A 130 20.82 15.08 13.95
N ALA A 131 19.86 14.16 13.79
CA ALA A 131 20.14 12.79 13.39
C ALA A 131 20.73 12.70 11.98
N ALA A 132 20.20 13.45 11.01
CA ALA A 132 20.71 13.50 9.65
C ALA A 132 22.14 14.07 9.60
N LEU A 133 22.38 15.17 10.34
CA LEU A 133 23.70 15.77 10.46
C LEU A 133 24.72 14.81 11.11
N ALA A 134 24.30 14.08 12.15
CA ALA A 134 25.13 13.09 12.82
C ALA A 134 25.45 11.90 11.90
N TRP A 135 24.46 11.39 11.16
CA TRP A 135 24.64 10.33 10.16
C TRP A 135 25.68 10.73 9.10
N LYS A 136 25.61 11.98 8.62
CA LYS A 136 26.58 12.49 7.63
C LYS A 136 28.00 12.59 8.17
N ALA A 137 28.14 12.90 9.45
CA ALA A 137 29.43 13.03 10.13
C ALA A 137 30.05 11.67 10.49
N ASP A 138 29.25 10.65 10.75
CA ASP A 138 29.70 9.31 11.12
C ASP A 138 29.84 8.37 9.92
N THR A 139 30.92 8.55 9.15
CA THR A 139 31.20 7.70 7.98
C THR A 139 31.68 6.29 8.33
N ASN A 140 31.83 5.95 9.62
CA ASN A 140 32.22 4.61 10.08
C ASN A 140 31.05 3.90 10.80
N GLY A 141 29.90 4.55 10.92
CA GLY A 141 28.73 4.00 11.58
C GLY A 141 28.13 2.81 10.83
N PRO A 142 27.44 1.89 11.53
CA PRO A 142 26.82 0.71 10.91
C PRO A 142 25.71 1.05 9.91
N TRP A 143 25.23 2.29 9.93
CA TRP A 143 24.17 2.82 9.05
C TRP A 143 24.71 3.70 7.92
N TYR A 144 26.04 3.81 7.79
CA TYR A 144 26.68 4.56 6.70
C TYR A 144 26.91 3.65 5.48
N PHE A 145 25.97 3.67 4.55
CA PHE A 145 26.02 2.85 3.33
C PHE A 145 26.81 3.54 2.20
N ASN A 146 28.00 4.08 2.48
CA ASN A 146 28.81 4.84 1.52
C ASN A 146 28.03 5.98 0.83
N ASN A 147 27.27 6.75 1.63
CA ASN A 147 26.35 7.78 1.14
C ASN A 147 25.35 7.26 0.08
N ALA A 148 25.02 5.96 0.09
CA ALA A 148 24.19 5.28 -0.92
C ALA A 148 24.73 5.37 -2.37
N ILE A 149 26.03 5.64 -2.56
CA ILE A 149 26.63 5.69 -3.90
C ILE A 149 26.64 4.29 -4.53
N VAL A 150 26.07 4.17 -5.73
CA VAL A 150 26.00 2.92 -6.49
C VAL A 150 25.89 3.19 -7.99
N GLY A 151 26.42 2.30 -8.82
CA GLY A 151 26.28 2.40 -10.28
C GLY A 151 24.91 1.95 -10.79
N THR A 152 24.47 2.55 -11.91
CA THR A 152 23.17 2.27 -12.56
C THR A 152 23.00 0.79 -12.95
N GLU A 153 24.09 0.07 -13.19
CA GLU A 153 24.10 -1.34 -13.57
C GLU A 153 23.41 -2.25 -12.54
N HIS A 154 23.42 -1.86 -11.26
CA HIS A 154 22.73 -2.62 -10.23
C HIS A 154 21.21 -2.53 -10.35
N ALA A 155 20.68 -1.31 -10.48
CA ALA A 155 19.24 -1.07 -10.70
C ALA A 155 18.77 -1.68 -12.03
N ASP A 156 19.59 -1.55 -13.08
CA ASP A 156 19.33 -2.15 -14.39
C ASP A 156 19.25 -3.69 -14.31
N ALA A 157 20.20 -4.32 -13.61
CA ALA A 157 20.19 -5.77 -13.38
C ALA A 157 18.96 -6.22 -12.56
N ALA A 158 18.55 -5.46 -11.54
CA ALA A 158 17.37 -5.76 -10.75
C ALA A 158 16.09 -5.69 -11.60
N MET A 159 15.93 -4.61 -12.39
CA MET A 159 14.77 -4.42 -13.26
C MET A 159 14.71 -5.48 -14.36
N ARG A 160 15.83 -5.86 -14.99
CA ARG A 160 15.84 -6.98 -15.96
C ARG A 160 15.34 -8.29 -15.34
N LYS A 161 15.71 -8.58 -14.10
CA LYS A 161 15.25 -9.79 -13.38
C LYS A 161 13.74 -9.77 -13.10
N SER A 162 13.11 -8.59 -13.04
CA SER A 162 11.67 -8.46 -12.73
C SER A 162 10.76 -8.85 -13.90
N GLY A 163 11.29 -8.85 -15.13
CA GLY A 163 10.51 -9.07 -16.34
C GLY A 163 9.72 -7.85 -16.83
N ALA A 164 9.89 -6.68 -16.21
CA ALA A 164 9.33 -5.42 -16.72
C ALA A 164 9.74 -5.18 -18.19
N THR A 165 8.77 -4.92 -19.06
CA THR A 165 9.02 -4.69 -20.49
C THR A 165 9.38 -3.25 -20.81
N ARG A 166 9.00 -2.30 -19.94
CA ARG A 166 9.29 -0.88 -20.08
C ARG A 166 9.73 -0.29 -18.74
N TYR A 167 10.99 0.07 -18.64
CA TYR A 167 11.51 0.83 -17.51
C TYR A 167 12.55 1.85 -17.98
N GLN A 168 12.67 2.94 -17.24
CA GLN A 168 13.69 3.96 -17.48
C GLN A 168 14.43 4.26 -16.18
N LEU A 169 15.76 4.16 -16.23
CA LEU A 169 16.63 4.68 -15.19
C LEU A 169 16.94 6.13 -15.52
N VAL A 170 16.57 7.03 -14.62
CA VAL A 170 16.80 8.47 -14.77
C VAL A 170 17.90 8.87 -13.79
N LYS A 171 19.12 8.94 -14.32
CA LYS A 171 20.31 9.32 -13.55
C LYS A 171 20.43 10.83 -13.42
N GLY A 172 20.55 11.32 -12.19
CA GLY A 172 20.83 12.71 -11.86
C GLY A 172 20.06 13.16 -10.62
N TYR A 173 20.41 14.33 -10.07
CA TYR A 173 19.67 14.89 -8.93
C TYR A 173 18.22 15.25 -9.34
N PHE A 174 17.30 15.21 -8.38
CA PHE A 174 15.87 15.38 -8.64
C PHE A 174 15.55 16.74 -9.26
N GLU A 175 16.23 17.80 -8.83
CA GLU A 175 16.05 19.17 -9.32
C GLU A 175 16.35 19.28 -10.82
N GLU A 176 17.28 18.48 -11.32
CA GLU A 176 17.69 18.49 -12.73
C GLU A 176 16.82 17.56 -13.59
N THR A 177 16.46 16.42 -13.03
CA THR A 177 15.80 15.31 -13.73
C THR A 177 14.29 15.50 -13.77
N LEU A 178 13.66 15.81 -12.63
CA LEU A 178 12.22 15.98 -12.53
C LEU A 178 11.73 17.28 -13.19
N ALA A 179 12.57 18.31 -13.29
CA ALA A 179 12.23 19.55 -14.01
C ALA A 179 11.95 19.34 -15.51
N LYS A 180 12.38 18.21 -16.07
CA LYS A 180 12.24 17.87 -17.50
C LYS A 180 11.36 16.64 -17.72
N PHE A 181 10.71 16.16 -16.66
CA PHE A 181 9.96 14.93 -16.69
C PHE A 181 8.46 15.20 -16.50
N GLU A 182 7.67 14.60 -17.37
CA GLU A 182 6.22 14.55 -17.24
C GLU A 182 5.81 13.07 -17.29
N PRO A 183 5.07 12.56 -16.29
CA PRO A 183 4.62 11.17 -16.29
C PRO A 183 3.77 10.89 -17.55
N PRO A 184 4.00 9.77 -18.26
CA PRO A 184 3.26 9.45 -19.49
C PRO A 184 1.80 9.04 -19.23
N SER A 185 1.45 8.80 -17.97
CA SER A 185 0.11 8.42 -17.51
C SER A 185 -0.01 8.81 -16.02
N PRO A 186 -1.23 8.82 -15.46
CA PRO A 186 -1.41 8.99 -14.02
C PRO A 186 -0.55 8.00 -13.22
N ILE A 187 0.03 8.46 -12.12
CA ILE A 187 0.92 7.62 -11.31
C ILE A 187 0.06 6.74 -10.40
N ALA A 188 0.18 5.42 -10.55
CA ALA A 188 -0.53 4.45 -9.72
C ALA A 188 0.18 4.27 -8.37
N VAL A 189 1.52 4.22 -8.41
CA VAL A 189 2.39 4.09 -7.24
C VAL A 189 3.53 5.09 -7.38
N LEU A 190 3.65 5.98 -6.39
CA LEU A 190 4.76 6.91 -6.22
C LEU A 190 5.50 6.53 -4.93
N ARG A 191 6.68 5.92 -5.01
CA ARG A 191 7.52 5.66 -3.83
C ARG A 191 8.57 6.76 -3.72
N ILE A 192 8.55 7.52 -2.63
CA ILE A 192 9.55 8.55 -2.34
C ILE A 192 10.43 8.01 -1.21
N ASP A 193 11.72 7.86 -1.47
CA ASP A 193 12.72 7.25 -0.58
C ASP A 193 14.05 7.99 -0.72
N CYS A 194 14.04 9.29 -0.40
CA CYS A 194 15.15 10.20 -0.67
C CYS A 194 15.68 10.94 0.56
N ASP A 195 15.30 10.49 1.77
CA ASP A 195 15.72 10.90 3.13
C ASP A 195 15.62 12.39 3.51
N TRP A 196 16.09 13.33 2.69
CA TRP A 196 16.19 14.73 3.04
C TRP A 196 14.99 15.55 2.60
N HIS A 197 14.71 16.61 3.36
CA HIS A 197 13.62 17.56 3.15
C HIS A 197 13.61 18.10 1.73
N ALA A 198 14.74 18.62 1.26
CA ALA A 198 14.84 19.24 -0.07
C ALA A 198 14.50 18.23 -1.17
N SER A 199 15.07 17.03 -1.11
CA SER A 199 14.82 15.97 -2.08
C SER A 199 13.35 15.51 -2.06
N ALA A 200 12.78 15.31 -0.86
CA ALA A 200 11.39 14.91 -0.70
C ALA A 200 10.44 15.98 -1.25
N MET A 201 10.69 17.25 -0.92
CA MET A 201 9.92 18.40 -1.41
C MET A 201 10.00 18.54 -2.93
N THR A 202 11.19 18.35 -3.53
CA THR A 202 11.37 18.35 -4.99
C THR A 202 10.53 17.24 -5.65
N CYS A 203 10.57 16.01 -5.12
CA CYS A 203 9.77 14.90 -5.61
C CYS A 203 8.27 15.14 -5.46
N LEU A 204 7.82 15.60 -4.29
CA LEU A 204 6.42 15.89 -3.99
C LEU A 204 5.87 16.94 -4.96
N ARG A 205 6.57 18.07 -5.15
CA ARG A 205 6.14 19.14 -6.05
C ARG A 205 6.03 18.68 -7.51
N ALA A 206 6.98 17.88 -7.97
CA ALA A 206 7.01 17.44 -9.36
C ALA A 206 6.01 16.32 -9.67
N LEU A 207 5.81 15.37 -8.75
CA LEU A 207 5.14 14.10 -9.06
C LEU A 207 3.78 13.93 -8.39
N PHE A 208 3.59 14.45 -7.17
CA PHE A 208 2.33 14.27 -6.45
C PHE A 208 1.09 14.82 -7.20
N PRO A 209 1.17 15.94 -7.97
CA PRO A 209 0.04 16.40 -8.77
C PRO A 209 -0.48 15.35 -9.76
N TYR A 210 0.41 14.52 -10.30
CA TYR A 210 0.11 13.46 -11.28
C TYR A 210 -0.31 12.13 -10.63
N LEU A 211 -0.33 12.05 -9.29
CA LEU A 211 -0.85 10.87 -8.59
C LEU A 211 -2.32 10.65 -8.99
N ALA A 212 -2.64 9.42 -9.40
CA ALA A 212 -3.99 9.03 -9.76
C ALA A 212 -4.94 9.16 -8.56
N ASP A 213 -6.24 9.25 -8.84
CA ASP A 213 -7.25 8.99 -7.82
C ASP A 213 -7.10 7.54 -7.32
N ASP A 214 -7.18 7.35 -6.01
CA ASP A 214 -6.82 6.09 -5.31
C ASP A 214 -5.36 5.63 -5.52
N GLY A 215 -4.54 6.44 -6.18
CA GLY A 215 -3.10 6.24 -6.29
C GLY A 215 -2.42 6.30 -4.92
N ILE A 216 -1.34 5.54 -4.79
CA ILE A 216 -0.64 5.37 -3.52
C ILE A 216 0.70 6.08 -3.62
N MET A 217 0.94 7.05 -2.73
CA MET A 217 2.28 7.57 -2.48
C MET A 217 2.87 6.89 -1.24
N ILE A 218 3.88 6.05 -1.42
CA ILE A 218 4.62 5.42 -0.31
C ILE A 218 5.65 6.42 0.22
N ALA A 219 5.61 6.69 1.52
CA ALA A 219 6.45 7.65 2.21
C ALA A 219 7.46 6.93 3.11
N ASP A 220 8.52 6.40 2.50
CA ASP A 220 9.40 5.41 3.14
C ASP A 220 10.16 5.98 4.35
N GLY A 221 10.79 7.14 4.19
CA GLY A 221 11.56 7.81 5.25
C GLY A 221 10.73 8.58 6.29
N TYR A 222 9.39 8.50 6.25
CA TYR A 222 8.50 9.24 7.14
C TYR A 222 8.70 8.97 8.64
N PRO A 223 8.88 7.72 9.10
CA PRO A 223 9.10 7.46 10.53
C PRO A 223 10.52 7.79 11.00
N ASP A 224 11.50 7.92 10.09
CA ASP A 224 12.92 7.89 10.42
C ASP A 224 13.59 9.27 10.38
N TRP A 225 13.21 10.14 9.44
CA TRP A 225 13.91 11.41 9.18
C TRP A 225 13.04 12.64 9.39
N ASP A 226 13.47 13.53 10.30
CA ASP A 226 12.74 14.76 10.65
C ASP A 226 12.49 15.65 9.42
N GLY A 227 13.51 15.84 8.57
CA GLY A 227 13.39 16.65 7.35
C GLY A 227 12.37 16.08 6.36
N TYR A 228 12.40 14.76 6.17
CA TYR A 228 11.45 14.05 5.32
C TYR A 228 10.02 14.21 5.80
N ALA A 229 9.78 13.96 7.10
CA ALA A 229 8.46 14.10 7.70
C ALA A 229 7.93 15.53 7.58
N ARG A 230 8.79 16.53 7.84
CA ARG A 230 8.47 17.96 7.65
C ARG A 230 8.09 18.28 6.22
N ALA A 231 8.83 17.77 5.23
CA ALA A 231 8.53 18.02 3.82
C ALA A 231 7.14 17.52 3.43
N ILE A 232 6.74 16.33 3.91
CA ILE A 232 5.39 15.81 3.70
C ILE A 232 4.35 16.68 4.39
N HIS A 233 4.56 17.07 5.65
CA HIS A 233 3.62 17.93 6.37
C HIS A 233 3.42 19.28 5.67
N GLU A 234 4.52 19.93 5.29
CA GLU A 234 4.51 21.23 4.60
C GLU A 234 3.82 21.12 3.23
N TYR A 235 4.16 20.10 2.44
CA TYR A 235 3.56 19.92 1.12
C TYR A 235 2.05 19.70 1.24
N LEU A 236 1.62 18.77 2.11
CA LEU A 236 0.20 18.47 2.30
C LEU A 236 -0.59 19.64 2.89
N ALA A 237 0.03 20.47 3.76
CA ALA A 237 -0.60 21.68 4.28
C ALA A 237 -0.85 22.73 3.19
N SER A 238 -0.02 22.76 2.14
CA SER A 238 -0.15 23.68 1.00
C SER A 238 -0.96 23.12 -0.18
N TYR A 239 -1.30 21.82 -0.15
CA TYR A 239 -2.01 21.17 -1.23
C TYR A 239 -3.50 21.55 -1.20
N GLU A 240 -4.01 22.13 -2.29
CA GLU A 240 -5.42 22.58 -2.37
C GLU A 240 -6.43 21.42 -2.39
N GLY A 241 -6.00 20.23 -2.80
CA GLY A 241 -6.84 19.04 -2.84
C GLY A 241 -6.88 18.28 -1.50
N MET A 242 -7.67 17.21 -1.45
CA MET A 242 -7.67 16.31 -0.30
C MET A 242 -6.64 15.20 -0.46
N ALA A 243 -5.84 15.00 0.59
CA ALA A 243 -4.90 13.91 0.72
C ALA A 243 -4.87 13.42 2.18
N ARG A 244 -4.63 12.14 2.41
CA ARG A 244 -4.60 11.56 3.77
C ARG A 244 -3.38 10.69 3.97
N ILE A 245 -2.61 11.01 5.01
CA ILE A 245 -1.59 10.12 5.55
C ILE A 245 -2.30 8.94 6.23
N LYS A 246 -1.84 7.74 5.93
CA LYS A 246 -2.28 6.48 6.50
C LYS A 246 -1.05 5.68 6.91
N GLN A 247 -1.24 4.84 7.91
CA GLN A 247 -0.25 3.85 8.30
C GLN A 247 -0.67 2.49 7.75
N PHE A 248 0.30 1.71 7.30
CA PHE A 248 0.15 0.33 6.88
C PHE A 248 0.96 -0.59 7.81
N GLU A 249 0.87 -1.90 7.60
CA GLU A 249 1.65 -2.87 8.36
C GLU A 249 3.16 -2.61 8.23
N GLY A 250 3.94 -3.06 9.22
CA GLY A 250 5.40 -2.90 9.21
C GLY A 250 5.91 -1.48 9.44
N GLY A 251 5.05 -0.58 9.95
CA GLY A 251 5.43 0.82 10.23
C GLY A 251 5.51 1.70 8.99
N LEU A 252 5.07 1.21 7.82
CA LEU A 252 5.08 1.94 6.56
C LEU A 252 3.99 3.02 6.56
N TYR A 253 4.34 4.23 6.12
CA TYR A 253 3.39 5.32 5.94
C TYR A 253 3.17 5.58 4.45
N TYR A 254 1.96 6.00 4.12
CA TYR A 254 1.59 6.32 2.75
C TYR A 254 0.53 7.40 2.71
N VAL A 255 0.40 8.05 1.56
CA VAL A 255 -0.61 9.06 1.28
C VAL A 255 -1.51 8.56 0.16
N VAL A 256 -2.81 8.76 0.33
CA VAL A 256 -3.81 8.57 -0.73
C VAL A 256 -4.42 9.91 -1.07
N LYS A 257 -4.50 10.20 -2.37
CA LYS A 257 -5.19 11.37 -2.92
C LYS A 257 -6.69 11.12 -3.04
N GLY A 258 -7.48 12.16 -2.77
CA GLY A 258 -8.94 12.14 -2.92
C GLY A 258 -9.69 12.27 -1.59
N GLU A 259 -11.00 12.45 -1.69
CA GLU A 259 -11.90 12.49 -0.54
C GLU A 259 -12.10 11.10 0.08
N ARG A 260 -12.64 11.06 1.31
CA ARG A 260 -12.96 9.78 1.93
C ARG A 260 -14.22 9.26 1.25
N ASP A 261 -14.14 8.08 0.64
CA ASP A 261 -15.34 7.38 0.24
C ASP A 261 -16.13 6.95 1.49
N TRP A 262 -17.25 7.63 1.73
CA TRP A 262 -18.14 7.35 2.86
C TRP A 262 -19.08 6.17 2.60
N SER A 263 -19.16 5.65 1.37
CA SER A 263 -19.98 4.48 1.06
C SER A 263 -19.46 3.19 1.72
N THR A 264 -18.15 3.15 1.98
CA THR A 264 -17.47 2.02 2.63
C THR A 264 -17.36 2.18 4.16
N ALA A 265 -17.82 3.30 4.72
CA ALA A 265 -17.89 3.48 6.16
C ALA A 265 -19.03 2.62 6.72
N GLY A 266 -18.69 1.47 7.29
CA GLY A 266 -19.63 0.50 7.84
C GLY A 266 -20.74 1.13 8.70
N ASN A 267 -21.93 0.56 8.57
CA ASN A 267 -23.22 0.95 9.17
C ASN A 267 -23.87 2.24 8.64
N GLY A 268 -23.99 2.43 7.33
CA GLY A 268 -25.17 3.09 6.71
C GLY A 268 -25.56 4.51 7.14
N VAL A 269 -24.78 5.19 7.98
CA VAL A 269 -25.15 6.48 8.60
C VAL A 269 -25.24 7.58 7.54
N PHE A 270 -24.45 7.49 6.47
CA PHE A 270 -24.41 8.48 5.40
C PHE A 270 -25.19 8.06 4.14
N ALA A 271 -25.44 6.77 3.93
CA ALA A 271 -26.26 6.28 2.82
C ALA A 271 -27.71 6.77 2.91
N ALA A 272 -28.22 7.02 4.12
CA ALA A 272 -29.58 7.53 4.35
C ALA A 272 -29.75 9.05 4.09
N ARG A 273 -28.66 9.84 4.05
CA ARG A 273 -28.75 11.30 3.90
C ARG A 273 -28.71 11.80 2.47
N GLN A 274 -28.17 11.04 1.52
CA GLN A 274 -28.17 11.46 0.10
C GLN A 274 -29.51 11.23 -0.61
N ASN A 275 -30.35 10.31 -0.11
CA ASN A 275 -31.68 10.07 -0.68
C ASN A 275 -32.79 10.91 -0.03
N GLY A 276 -32.48 11.75 0.96
CA GLY A 276 -33.46 12.53 1.72
C GLY A 276 -33.67 13.98 1.26
N ASN A 277 -32.91 14.47 0.28
CA ASN A 277 -32.95 15.88 -0.14
C ASN A 277 -33.49 16.11 -1.56
N ALA A 278 -34.14 15.11 -2.16
CA ALA A 278 -34.85 15.25 -3.44
C ALA A 278 -36.38 15.34 -3.29
N ALA A 279 -36.89 15.44 -2.06
CA ALA A 279 -38.30 15.60 -1.77
C ALA A 279 -38.47 16.53 -0.56
N GLU A 280 -38.26 17.83 -0.77
CA GLU A 280 -38.85 18.99 -0.09
C GLU A 280 -37.92 20.19 -0.28
N GLY A 281 -38.33 21.10 -1.17
CA GLY A 281 -37.61 22.34 -1.53
C GLY A 281 -37.98 22.82 -2.91
#